data_AF-A0A0F9QD89-F1
#
_entry.id   AF-A0A0F9QD89-F1
#
_cell.length_a   1.000
_cell.length_b   1.000
_cell.length_c   1.000
_cell.angle_alpha   90.00
_cell.angle_beta   90.00
_cell.angle_gamma   90.00
#
_symmetry.space_group_name_H-M   'P 1'
#
loop_
_entity.id
_entity.type
_entity.pdbx_description
1 polymer ?
#
loop_
_entity_poly.entity_id
_entity_poly.type
_entity_poly.pdbx_seq_one_letter_code
_entity_poly.pdbx_strand_id
1 'polypeptide(L)'
;MFLEVNRSLTDFLNDVTDGVNAQLDIMTTEGLFDAGDSQPADIDTIVDETRDLEVARRSPPLEASGDDKPSLSVFIIETVPFGAPGISGGSAEVAQGTREITIQLAIRYYIHQPETNEAFRDAYYYARAVAKTIKAFNRNQTARTRNNVVFRQMTDMRFEPIFQDQDFGGLVWFYFLTYTIRDQRP
;
A
#
# COMPACT_ATOMS: atom_id res chain seq x y z
N MET A 1 2.56 17.38 3.98
CA MET A 1 2.77 16.29 4.95
C MET A 1 2.12 15.00 4.46
N PHE A 2 0.78 14.95 4.33
CA PHE A 2 0.05 13.74 3.90
C PHE A 2 0.50 13.18 2.55
N LEU A 3 0.69 14.04 1.54
CA LEU A 3 1.18 13.62 0.22
C LEU A 3 2.56 12.94 0.27
N GLU A 4 3.43 13.34 1.20
CA GLU A 4 4.77 12.75 1.34
C GLU A 4 4.72 11.35 1.95
N VAL A 5 3.70 11.07 2.77
CA VAL A 5 3.48 9.76 3.39
C VAL A 5 3.17 8.74 2.30
N ASN A 6 2.18 9.01 1.45
CA ASN A 6 1.83 8.12 0.33
C ASN A 6 3.04 7.91 -0.56
N ARG A 7 3.67 8.99 -1.04
CA ARG A 7 4.82 8.90 -1.94
C ARG A 7 5.98 8.10 -1.36
N SER A 8 6.26 8.24 -0.06
CA SER A 8 7.35 7.47 0.57
C SER A 8 7.05 5.98 0.57
N LEU A 9 5.82 5.58 0.91
CA LEU A 9 5.42 4.18 0.91
C LEU A 9 5.34 3.63 -0.52
N THR A 10 4.73 4.36 -1.46
CA THR A 10 4.63 3.98 -2.87
C THR A 10 6.00 3.84 -3.53
N ASP A 11 6.93 4.75 -3.26
CA ASP A 11 8.29 4.66 -3.80
C ASP A 11 9.04 3.46 -3.22
N PHE A 12 8.83 3.14 -1.95
CA PHE A 12 9.44 1.96 -1.34
C PHE A 12 8.80 0.64 -1.83
N LEU A 13 7.49 0.64 -2.10
CA LEU A 13 6.82 -0.51 -2.74
C LEU A 13 7.39 -0.77 -4.16
N ASN A 14 7.85 0.27 -4.84
CA ASN A 14 8.54 0.20 -6.14
C ASN A 14 10.06 -0.02 -6.05
N ASP A 15 10.64 -0.14 -4.85
CA ASP A 15 12.08 -0.23 -4.71
C ASP A 15 12.63 -1.51 -5.36
N VAL A 16 13.70 -1.39 -6.14
CA VAL A 16 14.27 -2.52 -6.90
C VAL A 16 14.96 -3.57 -6.02
N THR A 17 15.23 -3.26 -4.75
CA THR A 17 15.95 -4.13 -3.82
C THR A 17 15.01 -4.71 -2.77
N ASP A 18 14.13 -3.87 -2.21
CA ASP A 18 13.26 -4.23 -1.08
C ASP A 18 11.76 -4.12 -1.40
N GLY A 19 11.40 -3.63 -2.59
CA GLY A 19 10.03 -3.44 -3.05
C GLY A 19 9.30 -4.75 -3.37
N VAL A 20 8.06 -4.64 -3.84
CA VAL A 20 7.16 -5.80 -3.93
C VAL A 20 7.67 -6.84 -4.93
N ASN A 21 8.08 -6.42 -6.12
CA ASN A 21 8.60 -7.34 -7.14
C ASN A 21 9.93 -7.98 -6.68
N ALA A 22 10.80 -7.21 -6.01
CA ALA A 22 12.02 -7.78 -5.41
C ALA A 22 11.70 -8.82 -4.32
N GLN A 23 10.66 -8.61 -3.51
CA GLN A 23 10.22 -9.62 -2.55
C GLN A 23 9.60 -10.86 -3.20
N LEU A 24 8.92 -10.72 -4.35
CA LEU A 24 8.44 -11.87 -5.13
C LEU A 24 9.61 -12.70 -5.66
N ASP A 25 10.65 -12.06 -6.19
CA ASP A 25 11.88 -12.73 -6.65
C ASP A 25 12.56 -13.47 -5.49
N ILE A 26 12.70 -12.81 -4.33
CA ILE A 26 13.25 -13.44 -3.13
C ILE A 26 12.41 -14.67 -2.74
N MET A 27 11.08 -14.55 -2.70
CA MET A 27 10.20 -15.68 -2.39
C MET A 27 10.37 -16.85 -3.36
N THR A 28 10.62 -16.57 -4.64
CA THR A 28 10.93 -17.57 -5.66
C THR A 28 12.23 -18.30 -5.32
N THR A 29 13.30 -17.54 -5.06
CA THR A 29 14.63 -18.11 -4.75
C THR A 29 14.67 -18.87 -3.42
N GLU A 30 13.88 -18.46 -2.44
CA GLU A 30 13.76 -19.10 -1.12
C GLU A 30 12.79 -20.30 -1.13
N GLY A 31 12.12 -20.60 -2.25
CA GLY A 31 11.17 -21.71 -2.34
C GLY A 31 9.94 -21.52 -1.45
N LEU A 32 9.45 -20.29 -1.32
CA LEU A 32 8.30 -19.94 -0.48
C LEU A 32 6.94 -20.02 -1.19
N PHE A 33 6.94 -20.47 -2.44
CA PHE A 33 5.74 -20.88 -3.17
C PHE A 33 5.45 -22.36 -2.93
N ASP A 34 4.17 -22.73 -2.98
CA ASP A 34 3.79 -24.13 -2.85
C ASP A 34 4.32 -24.94 -4.05
N ALA A 35 4.55 -26.24 -3.82
CA ALA A 35 5.23 -27.08 -4.78
C ALA A 35 4.47 -27.14 -6.12
N GLY A 36 5.13 -26.74 -7.20
CA GLY A 36 4.57 -26.73 -8.55
C GLY A 36 3.94 -25.39 -8.97
N ASP A 37 3.86 -24.42 -8.06
CA ASP A 37 3.43 -23.07 -8.43
C ASP A 37 4.55 -22.31 -9.15
N SER A 38 4.15 -21.57 -10.19
CA SER A 38 5.02 -20.59 -10.84
C SER A 38 5.06 -19.28 -10.05
N GLN A 39 6.15 -18.54 -10.20
CA GLN A 39 6.19 -17.14 -9.76
C GLN A 39 5.08 -16.35 -10.47
N PRO A 40 4.26 -15.57 -9.73
CA PRO A 40 3.31 -14.65 -10.33
C PRO A 40 4.02 -13.59 -11.19
N ALA A 41 3.29 -12.97 -12.12
CA ALA A 41 3.82 -11.85 -12.90
C ALA A 41 4.24 -10.67 -12.00
N ASP A 42 5.12 -9.79 -12.51
CA ASP A 42 5.44 -8.56 -11.80
C ASP A 42 4.20 -7.65 -11.68
N ILE A 43 4.14 -6.92 -10.58
CA ILE A 43 3.19 -5.81 -10.44
C ILE A 43 3.64 -4.70 -11.38
N ASP A 44 2.78 -4.39 -12.33
CA ASP A 44 3.10 -3.48 -13.44
C ASP A 44 2.95 -2.02 -13.01
N THR A 45 1.88 -1.73 -12.26
CA THR A 45 1.56 -0.38 -11.83
C THR A 45 1.46 -0.31 -10.31
N ILE A 46 2.34 0.49 -9.69
CA ILE A 46 2.29 0.82 -8.25
C ILE A 46 2.24 2.34 -8.10
N VAL A 47 1.07 2.87 -7.76
CA VAL A 47 0.78 4.32 -7.79
C VAL A 47 0.09 4.80 -6.51
N ASP A 48 -0.04 6.12 -6.34
CA ASP A 48 -0.80 6.73 -5.25
C ASP A 48 -1.75 7.83 -5.73
N GLU A 49 -2.65 8.25 -4.84
CA GLU A 49 -3.64 9.31 -5.07
C GLU A 49 -3.05 10.66 -5.50
N THR A 50 -1.74 10.88 -5.33
CA THR A 50 -1.06 12.12 -5.73
C THR A 50 -0.55 12.08 -7.17
N ARG A 51 -0.52 10.88 -7.77
CA ARG A 51 0.00 10.61 -9.12
C ARG A 51 -1.08 10.11 -10.08
N ASP A 52 -2.18 9.58 -9.55
CA ASP A 52 -3.28 9.02 -10.32
C ASP A 52 -4.63 9.52 -9.80
N LEU A 53 -5.43 10.12 -10.71
CA LEU A 53 -6.74 10.71 -10.39
C LEU A 53 -7.80 9.67 -10.07
N GLU A 54 -7.69 8.46 -10.62
CA GLU A 54 -8.62 7.37 -10.35
C GLU A 54 -8.37 6.80 -8.97
N VAL A 55 -7.09 6.64 -8.60
CA VAL A 55 -6.73 6.30 -7.21
C VAL A 55 -7.23 7.37 -6.25
N ALA A 56 -7.14 8.65 -6.59
CA ALA A 56 -7.71 9.74 -5.78
C ALA A 56 -9.24 9.66 -5.66
N ARG A 57 -9.93 9.09 -6.66
CA ARG A 57 -11.38 8.80 -6.63
C ARG A 57 -11.72 7.46 -5.99
N ARG A 58 -10.71 6.72 -5.51
CA ARG A 58 -10.84 5.34 -4.99
C ARG A 58 -11.22 4.32 -6.05
N SER A 59 -11.03 4.62 -7.33
CA SER A 59 -11.12 3.68 -8.44
C SER A 59 -9.76 3.01 -8.68
N PRO A 60 -9.71 1.77 -9.18
CA PRO A 60 -8.45 1.16 -9.67
C PRO A 60 -7.79 2.05 -10.74
N PRO A 61 -6.45 2.05 -10.86
CA PRO A 61 -5.78 2.85 -11.89
C PRO A 61 -6.19 2.38 -13.30
N LEU A 62 -6.74 3.30 -14.10
CA LEU A 62 -7.25 3.02 -15.47
C LEU A 62 -6.15 2.58 -16.45
N GLU A 63 -4.89 2.93 -16.17
CA GLU A 63 -3.73 2.62 -17.01
C GLU A 63 -2.97 1.36 -16.60
N ALA A 64 -3.56 0.44 -15.83
CA ALA A 64 -3.02 -0.91 -15.66
C ALA A 64 -3.13 -1.73 -16.97
N SER A 65 -2.50 -1.21 -18.04
CA SER A 65 -1.65 -1.91 -19.01
C SER A 65 -2.10 -3.31 -19.47
N GLY A 66 -3.28 -3.35 -20.10
CA GLY A 66 -3.84 -4.56 -20.69
C GLY A 66 -4.58 -5.37 -19.64
N ASP A 67 -5.75 -5.89 -20.01
CA ASP A 67 -6.82 -6.38 -19.13
C ASP A 67 -6.46 -7.46 -18.08
N ASP A 68 -5.18 -7.87 -17.94
CA ASP A 68 -4.72 -9.02 -17.15
C ASP A 68 -3.56 -8.72 -16.17
N LYS A 69 -3.10 -7.47 -16.02
CA LYS A 69 -1.93 -7.17 -15.17
C LYS A 69 -2.29 -6.73 -13.75
N PRO A 70 -1.56 -7.21 -12.72
CA PRO A 70 -1.78 -6.79 -11.34
C PRO A 70 -1.27 -5.37 -11.09
N SER A 71 -1.98 -4.65 -10.24
CA SER A 71 -1.67 -3.29 -9.82
C SER A 71 -1.78 -3.11 -8.31
N LEU A 72 -1.03 -2.15 -7.76
CA LEU A 72 -1.16 -1.66 -6.40
C LEU A 72 -1.44 -0.16 -6.40
N SER A 73 -2.31 0.25 -5.49
CA SER A 73 -2.58 1.67 -5.25
C SER A 73 -2.52 2.00 -3.77
N VAL A 74 -1.90 3.13 -3.42
CA VAL A 74 -1.78 3.64 -2.05
C VAL A 74 -2.61 4.91 -1.88
N PHE A 75 -3.45 4.97 -0.86
CA PHE A 75 -4.27 6.14 -0.57
C PHE A 75 -4.56 6.31 0.92
N ILE A 76 -4.97 7.51 1.32
CA ILE A 76 -5.25 7.84 2.71
C ILE A 76 -6.73 7.60 3.00
N ILE A 77 -7.03 6.89 4.10
CA ILE A 77 -8.41 6.63 4.54
C ILE A 77 -8.85 7.71 5.53
N GLU A 78 -8.01 7.94 6.53
CA GLU A 78 -8.32 8.80 7.66
C GLU A 78 -7.05 9.45 8.22
N THR A 79 -7.19 10.66 8.74
CA THR A 79 -6.15 11.38 9.48
C THR A 79 -6.72 11.85 10.80
N VAL A 80 -6.10 11.46 11.92
CA VAL A 80 -6.53 11.83 13.27
C VAL A 80 -5.36 12.50 14.01
N PRO A 81 -5.53 13.70 14.60
CA PRO A 81 -4.50 14.33 15.43
C PRO A 81 -4.04 13.40 16.56
N PHE A 82 -2.73 13.38 16.85
CA PHE A 82 -2.19 12.55 17.92
C PHE A 82 -2.76 12.96 19.29
N GLY A 83 -3.34 12.02 20.03
CA GLY A 83 -3.90 12.24 21.37
C GLY A 83 -5.36 12.72 21.41
N ALA A 84 -6.05 12.83 20.26
CA ALA A 84 -7.48 13.13 20.23
C ALA A 84 -8.31 11.83 20.34
N PRO A 85 -9.17 11.66 21.36
CA PRO A 85 -10.10 10.54 21.41
C PRO A 85 -11.25 10.76 20.40
N GLY A 86 -11.44 9.83 19.48
CA GLY A 86 -12.76 9.55 18.89
C GLY A 86 -13.38 10.58 17.94
N ILE A 87 -12.62 11.37 17.19
CA ILE A 87 -13.21 12.21 16.13
C ILE A 87 -13.20 11.43 14.82
N SER A 88 -14.18 10.54 14.69
CA SER A 88 -14.57 9.96 13.40
C SER A 88 -15.37 11.02 12.62
N GLY A 89 -14.81 11.46 11.50
CA GLY A 89 -15.52 12.19 10.47
C GLY A 89 -15.28 13.69 10.42
N GLY A 90 -14.78 14.14 9.27
CA GLY A 90 -14.96 15.50 8.79
C GLY A 90 -13.77 16.42 8.99
N SER A 91 -13.29 16.92 7.85
CA SER A 91 -12.35 18.03 7.67
C SER A 91 -10.98 17.92 8.34
N ALA A 92 -9.95 17.79 7.49
CA ALA A 92 -8.58 18.14 7.79
C ALA A 92 -8.45 19.66 8.07
N GLU A 93 -9.09 20.17 9.11
CA GLU A 93 -8.53 21.33 9.82
C GLU A 93 -7.37 20.79 10.63
N VAL A 94 -6.22 20.68 9.94
CA VAL A 94 -4.93 20.44 10.56
C VAL A 94 -4.77 21.52 11.63
N ALA A 95 -4.95 21.13 12.89
CA ALA A 95 -4.62 21.96 14.03
C ALA A 95 -3.20 22.48 13.83
N GLN A 96 -3.08 23.76 13.51
CA GLN A 96 -1.80 24.45 13.38
C GLN A 96 -1.08 24.33 14.73
N GLY A 97 -0.13 23.40 14.83
CA GLY A 97 0.66 23.17 16.04
C GLY A 97 0.97 21.71 16.33
N THR A 98 0.14 20.76 15.87
CA THR A 98 0.42 19.34 16.12
C THR A 98 1.40 18.82 15.08
N ARG A 99 2.69 18.79 15.43
CA ARG A 99 3.76 18.22 14.59
C ARG A 99 3.66 16.70 14.43
N GLU A 100 2.78 16.03 15.18
CA GLU A 100 2.62 14.57 15.15
C GLU A 100 1.15 14.21 14.92
N ILE A 101 0.88 13.32 13.97
CA ILE A 101 -0.46 12.93 13.52
C ILE A 101 -0.51 11.41 13.34
N THR A 102 -1.66 10.80 13.62
CA THR A 102 -1.93 9.41 13.23
C THR A 102 -2.64 9.38 11.88
N ILE A 103 -2.12 8.58 10.95
CA ILE A 103 -2.66 8.41 9.61
C ILE A 103 -3.00 6.94 9.37
N GLN A 104 -4.14 6.70 8.75
CA GLN A 104 -4.52 5.39 8.24
C GLN A 104 -4.37 5.39 6.71
N LEU A 105 -3.53 4.48 6.22
CA LEU A 105 -3.24 4.26 4.82
C LEU A 105 -3.90 2.95 4.37
N ALA A 106 -4.35 2.90 3.12
CA ALA A 106 -4.69 1.67 2.43
C ALA A 106 -3.67 1.38 1.34
N ILE A 107 -3.25 0.13 1.24
CA ILE A 107 -2.69 -0.45 0.03
C ILE A 107 -3.76 -1.36 -0.54
N ARG A 108 -4.23 -1.04 -1.74
CA ARG A 108 -5.18 -1.88 -2.49
C ARG A 108 -4.43 -2.60 -3.59
N TYR A 109 -4.66 -3.90 -3.69
CA TYR A 109 -4.36 -4.69 -4.88
C TYR A 109 -5.56 -4.79 -5.79
N TYR A 110 -5.31 -4.77 -7.08
CA TYR A 110 -6.33 -4.96 -8.10
C TYR A 110 -5.74 -5.71 -9.32
N ILE A 111 -6.46 -6.72 -9.78
CA ILE A 111 -6.25 -7.36 -11.08
C ILE A 111 -7.62 -7.59 -11.72
N HIS A 112 -7.74 -7.28 -13.01
CA HIS A 112 -8.99 -7.44 -13.75
C HIS A 112 -9.15 -8.89 -14.24
N GLN A 113 -10.39 -9.37 -14.36
CA GLN A 113 -10.76 -10.73 -14.84
C GLN A 113 -10.02 -11.94 -14.21
N PRO A 114 -9.99 -12.06 -12.87
CA PRO A 114 -9.24 -13.09 -12.15
C PRO A 114 -9.94 -14.45 -12.04
N GLU A 115 -10.80 -14.87 -12.99
CA GLU A 115 -11.71 -16.01 -12.78
C GLU A 115 -11.03 -17.39 -12.76
N THR A 116 -9.77 -17.45 -12.34
CA THR A 116 -8.97 -18.66 -12.18
C THR A 116 -8.54 -18.84 -10.72
N ASN A 117 -8.45 -20.10 -10.27
CA ASN A 117 -7.86 -20.42 -8.96
C ASN A 117 -6.43 -19.90 -8.85
N GLU A 118 -5.72 -19.80 -9.98
CA GLU A 118 -4.38 -19.26 -10.08
C GLU A 118 -4.34 -17.78 -9.68
N ALA A 119 -5.29 -16.95 -10.14
CA ALA A 119 -5.32 -15.54 -9.78
C ALA A 119 -5.55 -15.32 -8.27
N PHE A 120 -6.41 -16.12 -7.63
CA PHE A 120 -6.60 -16.07 -6.18
C PHE A 120 -5.34 -16.46 -5.41
N ARG A 121 -4.66 -17.52 -5.86
CA ARG A 121 -3.39 -17.96 -5.29
C ARG A 121 -2.32 -16.87 -5.44
N ASP A 122 -2.17 -16.34 -6.63
CA ASP A 122 -1.18 -15.31 -6.95
C ASP A 122 -1.45 -14.03 -6.12
N ALA A 123 -2.72 -13.67 -5.91
CA ALA A 123 -3.12 -12.61 -4.99
C ALA A 123 -2.64 -12.83 -3.54
N TYR A 124 -2.63 -14.06 -3.04
CA TYR A 124 -2.01 -14.35 -1.75
C TYR A 124 -0.49 -14.18 -1.76
N TYR A 125 0.18 -14.55 -2.86
CA TYR A 125 1.62 -14.32 -3.02
C TYR A 125 1.96 -12.83 -3.07
N TYR A 126 1.19 -12.01 -3.79
CA TYR A 126 1.32 -10.55 -3.75
C TYR A 126 1.09 -9.99 -2.35
N ALA A 127 0.07 -10.46 -1.62
CA ALA A 127 -0.19 -10.03 -0.25
C ALA A 127 1.01 -10.35 0.68
N ARG A 128 1.60 -11.55 0.56
CA ARG A 128 2.81 -11.93 1.30
C ARG A 128 4.00 -11.04 0.94
N ALA A 129 4.23 -10.76 -0.33
CA ALA A 129 5.30 -9.89 -0.79
C ALA A 129 5.13 -8.46 -0.25
N VAL A 130 3.93 -7.90 -0.33
CA VAL A 130 3.61 -6.59 0.25
C VAL A 130 3.84 -6.56 1.76
N ALA A 131 3.43 -7.60 2.49
CA ALA A 131 3.70 -7.68 3.93
C ALA A 131 5.20 -7.75 4.25
N LYS A 132 6.01 -8.45 3.44
CA LYS A 132 7.48 -8.46 3.57
C LYS A 132 8.07 -7.07 3.28
N THR A 133 7.64 -6.40 2.22
CA THR A 133 8.07 -5.03 1.88
C THR A 133 7.71 -4.03 2.99
N ILE A 134 6.50 -4.09 3.55
CA ILE A 134 6.11 -3.22 4.69
C ILE A 134 7.01 -3.47 5.91
N LYS A 135 7.38 -4.73 6.19
CA LYS A 135 8.33 -5.04 7.27
C LYS A 135 9.72 -4.46 6.98
N ALA A 136 10.20 -4.53 5.74
CA ALA A 136 11.46 -3.93 5.33
C ALA A 136 11.42 -2.39 5.45
N PHE A 137 10.34 -1.75 4.97
CA PHE A 137 10.10 -0.32 5.10
C PHE A 137 10.20 0.13 6.57
N ASN A 138 9.55 -0.60 7.47
CA ASN A 138 9.56 -0.29 8.89
C ASN A 138 10.95 -0.37 9.54
N ARG A 139 11.88 -1.14 8.96
CA ARG A 139 13.28 -1.24 9.40
C ARG A 139 14.20 -0.20 8.74
N ASN A 140 13.80 0.37 7.60
CA ASN A 140 14.59 1.32 6.82
C ASN A 140 14.29 2.77 7.23
N GLN A 141 15.16 3.36 8.05
CA GLN A 141 14.97 4.74 8.55
C GLN A 141 15.01 5.80 7.44
N THR A 142 15.82 5.58 6.39
CA THR A 142 15.94 6.49 5.26
C THR A 142 14.67 6.53 4.44
N ALA A 143 14.12 5.35 4.11
CA ALA A 143 12.85 5.23 3.39
C ALA A 143 11.67 5.86 4.15
N ARG A 144 11.73 5.85 5.48
CA ARG A 144 10.72 6.41 6.38
C ARG A 144 10.75 7.93 6.52
N THR A 145 11.62 8.62 5.78
CA THR A 145 11.80 10.07 5.88
C THR A 145 11.76 10.73 4.51
N ARG A 146 10.83 11.68 4.32
CA ARG A 146 10.72 12.47 3.09
C ARG A 146 10.29 13.90 3.37
N ASN A 147 11.02 14.87 2.82
CA ASN A 147 10.69 16.30 2.95
C ASN A 147 10.41 16.73 4.42
N ASN A 148 11.21 16.23 5.37
CA ASN A 148 11.07 16.43 6.83
C ASN A 148 9.83 15.77 7.47
N VAL A 149 9.09 14.94 6.74
CA VAL A 149 8.02 14.10 7.28
C VAL A 149 8.60 12.72 7.56
N VAL A 150 8.40 12.24 8.79
CA VAL A 150 8.97 10.97 9.27
C VAL A 150 7.87 10.03 9.73
N PHE A 151 7.87 8.79 9.24
CA PHE A 151 7.11 7.71 9.85
C PHE A 151 7.78 7.34 11.17
N ARG A 152 7.10 7.48 12.31
CA ARG A 152 7.66 7.25 13.65
C ARG A 152 7.39 5.85 14.17
N GLN A 153 6.17 5.37 13.98
CA GLN A 153 5.77 4.05 14.43
C GLN A 153 4.58 3.55 13.63
N MET A 154 4.60 2.26 13.27
CA MET A 154 3.40 1.54 12.82
C MET A 154 2.68 1.00 14.06
N THR A 155 1.42 1.36 14.25
CA THR A 155 0.62 0.91 15.40
C THR A 155 -0.29 -0.26 15.03
N ASP A 156 -0.68 -0.36 13.76
CA ASP A 156 -1.55 -1.44 13.28
C ASP A 156 -1.26 -1.78 11.82
N MET A 157 -1.45 -3.05 11.47
CA MET A 157 -1.42 -3.57 10.11
C MET A 157 -2.50 -4.66 10.00
N ARG A 158 -3.56 -4.36 9.26
CA ARG A 158 -4.71 -5.26 9.05
C ARG A 158 -4.80 -5.67 7.59
N PHE A 159 -4.96 -6.96 7.35
CA PHE A 159 -5.29 -7.51 6.03
C PHE A 159 -6.80 -7.68 5.92
N GLU A 160 -7.40 -7.21 4.83
CA GLU A 160 -8.75 -7.58 4.46
C GLU A 160 -8.73 -8.75 3.48
N PRO A 161 -9.68 -9.70 3.59
CA PRO A 161 -9.74 -10.85 2.70
C PRO A 161 -9.80 -10.47 1.23
N ILE A 162 -9.38 -11.40 0.38
CA ILE A 162 -9.49 -11.30 -1.07
C ILE A 162 -10.96 -11.49 -1.47
N PHE A 163 -11.49 -10.57 -2.26
CA PHE A 163 -12.85 -10.63 -2.77
C PHE A 163 -12.94 -10.14 -4.22
N GLN A 164 -14.04 -10.48 -4.89
CA GLN A 164 -14.32 -9.99 -6.23
C GLN A 164 -15.03 -8.64 -6.15
N ASP A 165 -14.43 -7.62 -6.76
CA ASP A 165 -15.00 -6.28 -6.86
C ASP A 165 -16.12 -6.26 -7.92
N GLN A 166 -17.34 -5.98 -7.48
CA GLN A 166 -18.52 -5.97 -8.34
C GLN A 166 -18.64 -4.70 -9.17
N ASP A 167 -18.04 -3.60 -8.73
CA ASP A 167 -18.15 -2.29 -9.39
C ASP A 167 -17.15 -2.19 -10.54
N PHE A 168 -15.97 -2.79 -10.37
CA PHE A 168 -14.87 -2.69 -11.35
C PHE A 168 -14.52 -4.02 -12.04
N GLY A 169 -15.04 -5.15 -11.59
CA GLY A 169 -14.84 -6.44 -12.27
C GLY A 169 -13.43 -7.01 -12.12
N GLY A 170 -12.96 -7.21 -10.88
CA GLY A 170 -11.61 -7.69 -10.61
C GLY A 170 -11.43 -8.35 -9.25
N LEU A 171 -10.24 -8.87 -8.99
CA LEU A 171 -9.85 -9.39 -7.67
C LEU A 171 -9.23 -8.27 -6.86
N VAL A 172 -9.70 -8.11 -5.61
CA VAL A 172 -9.25 -7.05 -4.73
C VAL A 172 -8.92 -7.60 -3.35
N TRP A 173 -7.89 -7.02 -2.75
CA TRP A 173 -7.66 -7.09 -1.31
C TRP A 173 -7.04 -5.78 -0.81
N PHE A 174 -7.07 -5.59 0.52
CA PHE A 174 -6.49 -4.41 1.15
C PHE A 174 -5.53 -4.77 2.28
N TYR A 175 -4.47 -3.97 2.41
CA TYR A 175 -3.78 -3.77 3.68
C TYR A 175 -4.12 -2.39 4.23
N PHE A 176 -4.60 -2.33 5.46
CA PHE A 176 -4.76 -1.09 6.21
C PHE A 176 -3.60 -0.92 7.18
N LEU A 177 -2.91 0.20 7.09
CA LEU A 177 -1.74 0.52 7.90
C LEU A 177 -2.01 1.77 8.71
N THR A 178 -1.80 1.69 10.02
CA THR A 178 -1.90 2.86 10.89
C THR A 178 -0.51 3.28 11.33
N TYR A 179 -0.16 4.53 11.04
CA TYR A 179 1.14 5.11 11.38
C TYR A 179 0.99 6.38 12.18
N THR A 180 1.90 6.58 13.13
CA THR A 180 2.20 7.92 13.65
C THR A 180 3.27 8.55 12.77
N ILE A 181 2.98 9.73 12.23
CA ILE A 181 3.88 10.53 11.41
C ILE A 181 4.25 11.83 12.13
N ARG A 182 5.44 12.35 11.88
CA ARG A 182 5.90 13.62 12.45
C ARG A 182 6.48 14.55 11.39
N ASP A 183 6.08 15.82 11.42
CA ASP A 183 6.70 16.91 10.68
C ASP A 183 7.84 17.52 11.51
N GLN A 184 9.05 17.53 10.94
CA GLN A 184 10.27 18.04 11.57
C GLN A 184 10.64 19.46 11.12
N ARG A 185 9.81 20.12 10.30
CA ARG A 185 10.08 21.51 9.89
C ARG A 185 10.15 22.45 11.10
N PRO A 186 11.06 23.46 11.06
CA PRO A 186 11.30 24.39 12.17
C PRO A 186 10.05 25.19 12.52
#